data_AF-A0A2P2L9C1-F1
#
_entry.id   AF-A0A2P2L9C1-F1
#
_cell.length_a   1.000
_cell.length_b   1.000
_cell.length_c   1.000
_cell.angle_alpha   90.00
_cell.angle_beta   90.00
_cell.angle_gamma   90.00
#
_symmetry.space_group_name_H-M   'P 1'
#
loop_
_entity.id
_entity.type
_entity.pdbx_description
1 polymer ?
#
loop_
_entity_poly.entity_id
_entity_poly.type
_entity_poly.pdbx_seq_one_letter_code
_entity_poly.pdbx_strand_id
1 'polypeptide(L)'
;MFYLSLIEHKLRLPPHLLSLALEEAIKKELENIFLDKVITKLGLCVSIYDIRKIDGGFISSGDGASTYTVRFESIFAHSFFLFLFLFLSLSVLCRFFFFYPF
;
A
#
# COMPACT_ATOMS: atom_id res chain seq x y z
N MET A 1 -7.82 12.79 -10.82
CA MET A 1 -6.77 12.47 -11.79
C MET A 1 -5.80 11.50 -11.14
N PHE A 2 -5.46 10.41 -11.82
CA PHE A 2 -4.48 9.43 -11.36
C PHE A 2 -3.09 9.86 -11.78
N TYR A 3 -2.10 9.63 -10.94
CA TYR A 3 -0.71 9.86 -11.28
C TYR A 3 0.18 8.79 -10.64
N LEU A 4 1.28 8.49 -11.30
CA LEU A 4 2.32 7.59 -10.81
C LEU A 4 3.29 8.38 -9.94
N SER A 5 3.63 7.86 -8.77
CA SER A 5 4.72 8.40 -7.97
C SER A 5 5.68 7.30 -7.52
N LEU A 6 6.95 7.67 -7.46
CA LEU A 6 8.03 6.82 -6.99
C LEU A 6 8.18 7.01 -5.47
N ILE A 7 8.08 5.92 -4.72
CA ILE A 7 8.18 5.92 -3.26
C ILE A 7 9.33 5.01 -2.83
N GLU A 8 10.14 5.52 -1.89
CA GLU A 8 11.12 4.73 -1.16
C GLU A 8 10.56 4.42 0.23
N HIS A 9 10.45 3.14 0.55
CA HIS A 9 9.97 2.69 1.84
C HIS A 9 10.87 1.61 2.45
N LYS A 10 11.06 1.69 3.76
CA LYS A 10 11.82 0.72 4.54
C LYS A 10 10.86 -0.21 5.26
N LEU A 11 10.78 -1.45 4.77
CA LEU A 11 9.93 -2.50 5.33
C LEU A 11 10.76 -3.51 6.12
N ARG A 12 10.17 -4.01 7.21
CA ARG A 12 10.71 -5.12 7.98
C ARG A 12 9.93 -6.37 7.59
N LEU A 13 10.58 -7.32 6.94
CA LEU A 13 9.95 -8.60 6.62
C LEU A 13 10.10 -9.54 7.83
N PRO A 14 8.99 -10.12 8.33
CA PRO A 14 9.06 -11.16 9.32
C PRO A 14 9.78 -12.39 8.75
N PRO A 15 10.55 -13.13 9.56
CA PRO A 15 11.35 -14.26 9.09
C PRO A 15 10.48 -15.40 8.51
N HIS A 16 9.20 -15.46 8.88
CA HIS A 16 8.25 -16.45 8.39
C HIS A 16 7.86 -16.27 6.90
N LEU A 17 8.06 -15.07 6.35
CA LEU A 17 7.80 -14.74 4.94
C LEU A 17 9.05 -14.86 4.05
N LEU A 18 10.23 -15.10 4.64
CA LEU A 18 11.48 -15.31 3.88
C LEU A 18 11.48 -16.63 3.09
N SER A 19 10.56 -17.55 3.41
CA SER A 19 10.42 -18.84 2.71
C SER A 19 9.79 -18.70 1.33
N LEU A 20 9.10 -17.58 1.06
CA LEU A 20 8.48 -17.28 -0.24
C LEU A 20 9.44 -16.49 -1.14
N ALA A 21 9.11 -16.38 -2.43
CA ALA A 21 9.84 -15.48 -3.32
C ALA A 21 9.83 -14.05 -2.75
N LEU A 22 11.02 -13.45 -2.58
CA LEU A 22 11.18 -12.15 -1.94
C LEU A 22 10.26 -11.08 -2.55
N GLU A 23 10.13 -11.09 -3.87
CA GLU A 23 9.29 -10.17 -4.62
C GLU A 23 7.80 -10.29 -4.23
N GLU A 24 7.28 -11.52 -4.12
CA GLU A 24 5.89 -11.77 -3.71
C GLU A 24 5.65 -11.37 -2.25
N ALA A 25 6.60 -11.68 -1.37
CA ALA A 25 6.53 -11.35 0.04
C ALA A 25 6.50 -9.82 0.26
N ILE A 26 7.39 -9.12 -0.43
CA ILE A 26 7.46 -7.65 -0.41
C ILE A 26 6.19 -7.04 -0.97
N LYS A 27 5.69 -7.55 -2.11
CA LYS A 27 4.47 -7.06 -2.74
C LYS A 27 3.27 -7.16 -1.79
N LYS A 28 3.07 -8.31 -1.14
CA LYS A 28 1.99 -8.50 -0.16
C LYS A 28 2.07 -7.55 1.02
N GLU A 29 3.27 -7.39 1.59
CA GLU A 29 3.47 -6.47 2.72
C GLU A 29 3.23 -5.02 2.31
N LEU A 30 3.74 -4.60 1.15
CA LEU A 30 3.48 -3.27 0.60
C LEU A 30 1.98 -3.06 0.35
N GLU A 31 1.28 -4.03 -0.22
CA GLU A 31 -0.16 -3.98 -0.43
C GLU A 31 -0.89 -3.77 0.89
N ASN A 32 -0.58 -4.54 1.93
CA ASN A 32 -1.20 -4.40 3.24
C ASN A 32 -0.87 -3.05 3.93
N ILE A 33 0.33 -2.52 3.70
CA ILE A 33 0.77 -1.26 4.31
C ILE A 33 0.19 -0.05 3.58
N PHE A 34 0.08 -0.08 2.25
CA PHE A 34 -0.23 1.08 1.42
C PHE A 34 -1.63 1.07 0.81
N LEU A 35 -2.27 -0.08 0.57
CA LEU A 35 -3.64 -0.10 0.03
C LEU A 35 -4.61 0.62 0.99
N ASP A 36 -5.55 1.35 0.39
CA ASP A 36 -6.59 2.12 1.08
C ASP A 36 -6.10 3.17 2.10
N LYS A 37 -4.79 3.47 2.11
CA LYS A 37 -4.24 4.52 2.97
C LYS A 37 -4.16 5.85 2.26
N VAL A 38 -4.57 6.89 2.99
CA VAL A 38 -4.45 8.28 2.56
C VAL A 38 -3.14 8.84 3.10
N ILE A 39 -2.22 9.19 2.20
CA ILE A 39 -0.97 9.84 2.54
C ILE A 39 -1.17 11.34 2.41
N THR A 40 -0.94 12.07 3.50
CA THR A 40 -0.99 13.53 3.50
C THR A 40 0.05 14.06 2.51
N LYS A 41 -0.42 14.84 1.52
CA LYS A 41 0.31 15.40 0.34
C LYS A 41 0.26 14.59 -0.96
N LEU A 42 0.09 13.27 -0.93
CA LEU A 42 0.00 12.46 -2.16
C LEU A 42 -1.46 12.11 -2.51
N GLY A 43 -2.28 11.77 -1.52
CA GLY A 43 -3.68 11.36 -1.72
C GLY A 43 -3.91 9.89 -1.36
N LEU A 44 -4.94 9.29 -1.96
CA LEU A 44 -5.29 7.89 -1.73
C LEU A 44 -4.42 6.99 -2.61
N CYS A 45 -3.75 6.01 -2.01
CA CYS A 45 -3.08 4.95 -2.75
C CYS A 45 -4.13 3.96 -3.28
N VAL A 46 -4.18 3.77 -4.60
CA VAL A 46 -5.12 2.83 -5.23
C VAL A 46 -4.49 1.45 -5.33
N SER A 47 -3.30 1.38 -5.90
CA SER A 47 -2.55 0.14 -6.07
C SER A 47 -1.07 0.40 -6.31
N ILE A 48 -0.26 -0.63 -6.07
CA ILE A 48 1.16 -0.65 -6.40
C ILE A 48 1.30 -1.14 -7.84
N TYR A 49 2.07 -0.41 -8.65
CA TYR A 49 2.27 -0.72 -10.06
C TYR A 49 3.38 -1.76 -10.24
N ASP A 50 4.62 -1.39 -9.89
CA ASP A 50 5.78 -2.25 -10.05
C ASP A 50 6.90 -1.89 -9.06
N ILE A 51 7.78 -2.85 -8.79
CA ILE A 51 8.92 -2.72 -7.89
C ILE A 51 10.18 -2.46 -8.72
N ARG A 52 10.71 -1.23 -8.64
CA ARG A 52 11.88 -0.80 -9.42
C ARG A 52 13.18 -1.39 -8.88
N LYS A 53 13.37 -1.34 -7.56
CA LYS A 53 14.59 -1.81 -6.89
C LYS A 53 14.27 -2.33 -5.51
N ILE A 54 14.87 -3.46 -5.17
CA ILE A 54 14.85 -4.04 -3.84
C ILE A 54 16.29 -4.01 -3.35
N ASP A 55 16.56 -3.18 -2.35
CA ASP A 55 17.84 -3.14 -1.66
C ASP A 55 17.68 -3.90 -0.34
N GLY A 56 18.28 -5.08 -0.26
CA GLY A 56 18.34 -5.88 0.95
C GLY A 56 19.66 -5.67 1.66
N GLY A 57 19.69 -5.86 2.99
CA GLY A 57 21.00 -5.95 3.64
C GLY A 57 21.10 -5.64 5.12
N PHE A 58 20.00 -5.47 5.84
CA PHE A 58 20.10 -5.24 7.28
C PHE A 58 19.26 -6.22 8.10
N ILE A 59 19.92 -7.24 8.63
CA ILE A 59 19.36 -8.14 9.64
C ILE A 59 19.64 -7.50 10.99
N SER A 60 18.58 -7.13 11.71
CA SER A 60 18.74 -6.63 13.07
C SER A 60 19.10 -7.79 13.99
N SER A 61 20.26 -7.72 14.66
CA SER A 61 20.80 -8.81 15.49
C SER A 61 19.92 -9.20 16.70
N GLY A 62 18.87 -8.44 17.01
CA GLY A 62 17.91 -8.76 18.08
C GLY A 62 16.76 -9.66 17.64
N ASP A 63 16.04 -9.29 16.57
CA ASP A 63 14.78 -9.95 16.18
C ASP A 63 14.92 -10.92 15.00
N GLY A 64 16.08 -10.98 14.35
CA GLY A 64 16.28 -11.76 13.13
C GLY A 64 15.41 -11.31 11.94
N ALA A 65 14.66 -10.21 12.08
CA ALA A 65 13.88 -9.61 11.02
C ALA A 65 14.80 -8.97 9.98
N SER A 66 14.53 -9.28 8.72
CA SER A 66 15.27 -8.75 7.58
C SER A 66 14.65 -7.43 7.16
N THR A 67 15.45 -6.37 7.18
CA THR A 67 15.01 -5.04 6.78
C THR A 67 15.40 -4.80 5.33
N TYR A 68 14.43 -4.41 4.52
CA TYR A 68 14.59 -4.13 3.10
C TYR A 68 14.21 -2.68 2.81
N THR A 69 14.99 -2.03 1.97
CA THR A 69 14.68 -0.71 1.42
C THR A 69 14.19 -0.93 0.00
N VAL A 70 12.92 -0.64 -0.26
CA VAL A 70 12.29 -0.91 -1.55
C VAL A 70 11.87 0.40 -2.19
N ARG A 71 12.20 0.53 -3.48
CA ARG A 71 11.72 1.61 -4.34
C ARG A 71 10.69 1.03 -5.30
N PHE A 72 9.47 1.53 -5.21
CA PHE A 72 8.35 1.08 -6.03
C PHE A 72 7.57 2.26 -6.61
N GLU A 73 6.84 1.99 -7.68
CA GLU A 73 5.89 2.92 -8.28
C GLU A 73 4.48 2.57 -7.80
N SER A 74 3.73 3.56 -7.34
CA SER A 74 2.32 3.37 -6.98
C SER A 74 1.44 4.45 -7.58
N ILE A 75 0.18 4.08 -7.78
CA ILE A 75 -0.82 4.93 -8.41
C ILE A 75 -1.59 5.65 -7.32
N PHE A 76 -1.53 6.98 -7.34
CA PHE A 76 -2.26 7.83 -6.41
C PHE A 76 -3.43 8.52 -7.08
N ALA A 77 -4.54 8.59 -6.36
CA ALA A 77 -5.67 9.44 -6.67
C ALA A 77 -5.59 10.72 -5.82
N HIS A 78 -5.47 11.87 -6.49
CA HIS A 78 -5.42 13.15 -5.79
C HIS A 78 -6.76 13.43 -5.06
N SER A 79 -6.64 13.78 -3.78
CA SER A 79 -7.71 13.87 -2.77
C SER A 79 -8.90 14.76 -3.12
N PHE A 80 -8.78 15.68 -4.07
CA PHE A 80 -9.91 16.50 -4.51
C PHE A 80 -11.10 15.65 -5.01
N PHE A 81 -10.82 14.50 -5.63
CA PHE A 81 -11.87 13.57 -6.05
C PHE A 81 -12.30 12.60 -4.94
N LEU A 82 -11.43 12.31 -3.96
CA LEU A 82 -11.79 11.44 -2.83
C LEU A 82 -12.88 12.07 -1.98
N PHE A 83 -12.80 13.38 -1.72
CA PHE A 83 -13.84 14.08 -0.98
C PHE A 83 -15.17 14.05 -1.73
N LEU A 84 -15.16 14.21 -3.06
CA LEU A 84 -16.33 14.07 -3.92
C LEU A 84 -16.87 12.62 -3.92
N PHE A 85 -15.99 11.61 -3.95
CA PHE A 85 -16.38 10.21 -3.91
C PHE A 85 -16.94 9.81 -2.54
N LEU A 86 -16.42 10.34 -1.44
CA LEU A 86 -16.95 10.11 -0.09
C LEU A 86 -18.29 10.84 0.10
N PHE A 87 -18.48 12.03 -0.50
CA PHE A 87 -19.78 12.72 -0.54
C PHE A 87 -20.82 11.98 -1.41
N LEU A 88 -20.43 11.47 -2.58
CA LEU A 88 -21.31 10.65 -3.42
C LEU A 88 -21.56 9.29 -2.77
N SER A 89 -20.55 8.69 -2.16
CA SER A 89 -20.67 7.40 -1.49
C SER A 89 -21.45 7.53 -0.20
N LEU A 90 -21.48 8.65 0.53
CA LEU A 90 -22.46 8.84 1.62
C LEU A 90 -23.89 8.93 1.07
N SER A 91 -24.08 9.62 -0.05
CA SER A 91 -25.38 9.71 -0.73
C SER A 91 -25.86 8.35 -1.29
N VAL A 92 -24.93 7.45 -1.65
CA VAL A 92 -25.23 6.10 -2.18
C VAL A 92 -25.23 5.04 -1.07
N LEU A 93 -24.40 5.14 -0.02
CA LEU A 93 -24.41 4.22 1.14
C LEU A 93 -25.70 4.36 1.94
N CYS A 94 -26.30 5.56 2.02
CA CYS A 94 -27.64 5.70 2.60
C CYS A 94 -28.70 4.89 1.82
N ARG A 95 -28.45 4.51 0.56
CA ARG A 95 -29.28 3.57 -0.20
C ARG A 95 -28.77 2.13 -0.17
N PHE A 96 -27.49 1.88 0.13
CA PHE A 96 -26.88 0.55 0.07
C PHE A 96 -26.71 -0.15 1.43
N PHE A 97 -26.85 0.55 2.57
CA PHE A 97 -26.81 -0.08 3.89
C PHE A 97 -28.01 -1.02 4.18
N PHE A 98 -28.95 -1.19 3.24
CA PHE A 98 -30.07 -2.12 3.36
C PHE A 98 -29.82 -3.51 2.74
N PHE A 99 -28.67 -3.77 2.10
CA PHE A 99 -28.49 -5.01 1.36
C PHE A 99 -27.05 -5.51 1.31
N TYR A 100 -26.49 -5.96 2.43
CA TYR A 100 -26.14 -7.39 2.54
C TYR A 100 -25.70 -7.78 3.97
N PRO A 101 -26.34 -8.81 4.55
CA PRO A 101 -25.85 -9.55 5.71
C PRO A 101 -24.94 -10.70 5.26
N PHE A 102 -23.81 -10.92 5.93
CA PHE A 102 -23.34 -12.22 6.47
C PHE A 102 -21.96 -12.05 7.11
#